data_AF-A0A172XV25-F1
#
_entry.id   AF-A0A172XV25-F1
#
_cell.length_a   1.000
_cell.length_b   1.000
_cell.length_c   1.000
_cell.angle_alpha   90.00
_cell.angle_beta   90.00
_cell.angle_gamma   90.00
#
_symmetry.space_group_name_H-M   'P 1'
#
loop_
_entity.id
_entity.type
_entity.pdbx_description
1 polymer ?
#
loop_
_entity_poly.entity_id
_entity_poly.type
_entity_poly.pdbx_seq_one_letter_code
_entity_poly.pdbx_strand_id
1 'polypeptide(L)'
;MKNILIILFFLAICNNSFAQKKLDNISKLSGTWVGKIGEDPIKFQILEDSQNSFTFSFINFQNVKFIVQKSDVSTNEKNEFIINIKEAKVSSLRFEKCIFSKGTITISDLSENNMKLNLKSVGPTCWIMDDVTVNMEDMDDIILTKEKSNK
;
A
#
# COMPACT_ATOMS: atom_id res chain seq x y z
N MET A 1 34.02 -17.28 28.30
CA MET A 1 33.08 -17.29 27.15
C MET A 1 31.61 -17.41 27.59
N LYS A 2 31.18 -16.74 28.67
CA LYS A 2 29.79 -16.81 29.17
C LYS A 2 28.97 -15.56 28.82
N ASN A 3 29.63 -14.42 28.65
CA ASN A 3 28.97 -13.13 28.39
C ASN A 3 28.58 -12.93 26.90
N ILE A 4 29.22 -13.63 25.96
CA ILE A 4 28.92 -13.51 24.52
C ILE A 4 27.58 -14.20 24.18
N LEU A 5 27.26 -15.30 24.87
CA LEU A 5 26.01 -16.05 24.64
C LEU A 5 24.77 -15.25 25.05
N ILE A 6 24.90 -14.44 26.10
CA ILE A 6 23.82 -13.59 26.63
C ILE A 6 23.50 -12.46 25.64
N ILE A 7 24.52 -11.83 25.05
CA ILE A 7 24.34 -10.72 24.09
C ILE A 7 23.64 -11.20 22.80
N LEU A 8 24.01 -12.38 22.29
CA LEU A 8 23.36 -12.98 21.11
C LEU A 8 21.89 -13.31 21.36
N PHE A 9 21.54 -13.74 22.58
CA PHE A 9 20.16 -14.06 22.94
C PHE A 9 19.29 -12.78 23.05
N PHE A 10 19.82 -11.70 23.62
CA PHE A 10 19.12 -10.41 23.68
C PHE A 10 18.89 -9.80 22.28
N LEU A 11 19.87 -9.90 21.38
CA LEU A 11 19.74 -9.40 20.01
C LEU A 11 18.64 -10.13 19.22
N ALA A 12 18.49 -11.44 19.43
CA ALA A 12 17.43 -12.23 18.78
C ALA A 12 16.02 -11.86 19.29
N ILE A 13 15.86 -11.60 20.58
CA ILE A 13 14.57 -11.22 21.19
C ILE A 13 14.14 -9.82 20.74
N CYS A 14 15.07 -8.86 20.68
CA CYS A 14 14.78 -7.49 20.26
C CYS A 14 14.35 -7.41 18.78
N ASN A 15 15.00 -8.17 17.89
CA ASN A 15 14.68 -8.17 16.46
C ASN A 15 13.28 -8.75 16.18
N ASN A 16 12.90 -9.81 16.88
CA ASN A 16 11.56 -10.39 16.74
C ASN A 16 10.46 -9.44 17.22
N SER A 17 10.68 -8.75 18.35
CA SER A 17 9.71 -7.77 18.88
C SER A 17 9.47 -6.60 17.91
N PHE A 18 10.53 -6.12 17.25
CA PHE A 18 10.41 -5.03 16.28
C PHE A 18 9.69 -5.43 14.99
N ALA A 19 10.02 -6.61 14.43
CA ALA A 19 9.34 -7.13 13.24
C ALA A 19 7.85 -7.41 13.50
N GLN A 20 7.52 -7.94 14.69
CA GLN A 20 6.15 -8.24 15.08
C GLN A 20 5.30 -6.98 15.28
N LYS A 21 5.86 -5.94 15.93
CA LYS A 21 5.18 -4.65 16.11
C LYS A 21 4.89 -3.94 14.78
N LYS A 22 5.77 -4.08 13.79
CA LYS A 22 5.57 -3.54 12.44
C LYS A 22 4.41 -4.22 11.72
N LEU A 23 4.32 -5.55 11.84
CA LEU A 23 3.24 -6.34 11.24
C LEU A 23 1.88 -6.05 11.88
N ASP A 24 1.81 -6.00 13.21
CA ASP A 24 0.60 -5.69 13.98
C ASP A 24 0.03 -4.29 13.68
N ASN A 25 0.87 -3.38 13.20
CA ASN A 25 0.45 -2.03 12.84
C ASN A 25 -0.12 -1.96 11.42
N ILE A 26 0.36 -2.78 10.48
CA ILE A 26 -0.18 -2.84 9.12
C ILE A 26 -1.49 -3.63 9.10
N SER A 27 -1.63 -4.70 9.89
CA SER A 27 -2.89 -5.45 9.98
C SER A 27 -4.08 -4.61 10.46
N LYS A 28 -3.83 -3.56 11.26
CA LYS A 28 -4.86 -2.57 11.65
C LYS A 28 -5.36 -1.72 10.48
N LEU A 29 -4.53 -1.55 9.45
CA LEU A 29 -4.89 -0.86 8.22
C LEU A 29 -5.81 -1.72 7.35
N SER A 30 -5.83 -3.04 7.53
CA SER A 30 -6.65 -3.95 6.73
C SER A 30 -8.13 -3.52 6.70
N GLY A 31 -8.71 -3.58 5.51
CA GLY A 31 -10.07 -3.15 5.23
C GLY A 31 -10.19 -2.33 3.95
N THR A 32 -11.43 -1.91 3.67
CA THR A 32 -11.73 -0.95 2.61
C THR A 32 -11.80 0.44 3.21
N TRP A 33 -11.12 1.39 2.56
CA TRP A 33 -11.16 2.81 2.87
C TRP A 33 -11.77 3.54 1.68
N VAL A 34 -12.65 4.50 1.94
CA VAL A 34 -13.40 5.23 0.91
C VAL A 34 -13.06 6.71 0.99
N GLY A 35 -12.98 7.35 -0.16
CA GLY A 35 -12.81 8.80 -0.25
C GLY A 35 -13.17 9.28 -1.64
N LYS A 36 -12.62 10.43 -2.02
CA LYS A 36 -12.93 11.06 -3.30
C LYS A 36 -11.76 11.89 -3.83
N ILE A 37 -11.67 11.97 -5.16
CA ILE A 37 -10.78 12.87 -5.89
C ILE A 37 -11.69 13.83 -6.65
N GLY A 38 -11.73 15.09 -6.24
CA GLY A 38 -12.82 15.98 -6.64
C GLY A 38 -14.17 15.40 -6.19
N GLU A 39 -15.06 15.14 -7.14
CA GLU A 39 -16.37 14.50 -6.90
C GLU A 39 -16.36 12.99 -7.16
N ASP A 40 -15.26 12.45 -7.71
CA ASP A 40 -15.21 11.05 -8.11
C ASP A 40 -14.88 10.16 -6.91
N PRO A 41 -15.78 9.22 -6.55
CA PRO A 41 -15.53 8.31 -5.43
C PRO A 41 -14.41 7.34 -5.77
N ILE A 42 -13.59 7.06 -4.76
CA ILE A 42 -12.50 6.11 -4.85
C ILE A 42 -12.52 5.16 -3.66
N LYS A 43 -11.92 3.98 -3.84
CA LYS A 43 -11.68 3.04 -2.75
C LYS A 43 -10.21 2.67 -2.70
N PHE A 44 -9.67 2.59 -1.49
CA PHE A 44 -8.37 2.00 -1.22
C PHE A 44 -8.56 0.77 -0.35
N GLN A 45 -8.17 -0.40 -0.85
CA GLN A 45 -8.31 -1.67 -0.17
C GLN A 45 -6.94 -2.17 0.27
N ILE A 46 -6.89 -2.61 1.52
CA ILE A 46 -5.72 -3.25 2.12
C ILE A 46 -6.17 -4.63 2.56
N LEU A 47 -5.69 -5.65 1.87
CA LEU A 47 -6.03 -7.04 2.13
C LEU A 47 -4.81 -7.76 2.66
N GLU A 48 -4.93 -8.31 3.85
CA GLU A 48 -3.94 -9.23 4.43
C GLU A 48 -4.17 -10.63 3.86
N ASP A 49 -3.10 -11.25 3.38
CA ASP A 49 -3.12 -12.64 2.96
C ASP A 49 -2.72 -13.60 4.10
N SER A 50 -2.83 -14.90 3.83
CA SER A 50 -2.53 -15.95 4.81
C SER A 50 -1.04 -16.10 5.15
N GLN A 51 -0.16 -15.36 4.47
CA GLN A 51 1.29 -15.37 4.69
C GLN A 51 1.80 -14.05 5.31
N ASN A 52 0.91 -13.26 5.91
CA ASN A 52 1.22 -11.95 6.49
C ASN A 52 1.77 -10.96 5.46
N SER A 53 1.40 -11.14 4.20
CA SER A 53 1.65 -10.20 3.11
C SER A 53 0.41 -9.35 2.87
N PHE A 54 0.60 -8.16 2.33
CA PHE A 54 -0.48 -7.19 2.12
C PHE A 54 -0.60 -6.85 0.64
N THR A 55 -1.82 -7.00 0.12
CA THR A 55 -2.20 -6.47 -1.19
C THR A 55 -2.85 -5.12 -1.01
N PHE A 56 -2.33 -4.12 -1.74
CA PHE A 56 -2.91 -2.78 -1.79
C PHE A 56 -3.63 -2.60 -3.13
N SER A 57 -4.83 -2.06 -3.11
CA SER A 57 -5.59 -1.81 -4.34
C SER A 57 -6.27 -0.45 -4.30
N PHE A 58 -6.10 0.33 -5.36
CA PHE A 58 -6.88 1.54 -5.60
C PHE A 58 -7.98 1.22 -6.60
N ILE A 59 -9.20 1.70 -6.37
CA ILE A 59 -10.36 1.50 -7.23
C ILE A 59 -10.95 2.86 -7.53
N ASN A 60 -11.03 3.21 -8.81
CA ASN A 60 -11.63 4.49 -9.23
C ASN A 60 -13.16 4.38 -9.36
N PHE A 61 -13.81 5.50 -9.67
CA PHE A 61 -15.26 5.58 -9.88
C PHE A 61 -15.79 4.69 -11.03
N GLN A 62 -14.92 4.27 -11.95
CA GLN A 62 -15.23 3.36 -13.05
C GLN A 62 -15.00 1.88 -12.67
N ASN A 63 -14.74 1.57 -11.39
CA ASN A 63 -14.38 0.25 -10.88
C ASN A 63 -13.11 -0.36 -11.49
N VAL A 64 -12.26 0.46 -12.11
CA VAL A 64 -10.93 0.03 -12.57
C VAL A 64 -10.02 -0.06 -11.35
N LYS A 65 -9.39 -1.23 -11.17
CA LYS A 65 -8.51 -1.50 -10.04
C LYS A 65 -7.05 -1.36 -10.44
N PHE A 66 -6.29 -0.58 -9.69
CA PHE A 66 -4.83 -0.60 -9.69
C PHE A 66 -4.38 -1.45 -8.50
N ILE A 67 -3.77 -2.60 -8.78
CA ILE A 67 -3.48 -3.65 -7.81
C ILE A 67 -1.96 -3.74 -7.64
N VAL A 68 -1.47 -3.46 -6.43
CA VAL A 68 -0.07 -3.64 -6.05
C VAL A 68 0.17 -5.10 -5.72
N GLN A 69 0.90 -5.80 -6.59
CA GLN A 69 1.19 -7.22 -6.48
C GLN A 69 2.47 -7.48 -5.66
N LYS A 70 3.43 -6.56 -5.72
CA LYS A 70 4.67 -6.62 -4.93
C LYS A 70 5.03 -5.24 -4.40
N SER A 71 5.36 -5.18 -3.12
CA SER A 71 5.81 -3.95 -2.48
C SER A 71 6.76 -4.22 -1.32
N ASP A 72 7.54 -3.20 -0.95
CA ASP A 72 8.18 -3.13 0.36
C ASP A 72 7.45 -2.13 1.23
N VAL A 73 7.09 -2.55 2.44
CA VAL A 73 6.47 -1.66 3.42
C VAL A 73 7.50 -1.25 4.46
N SER A 74 7.58 0.04 4.73
CA SER A 74 8.41 0.61 5.80
C SER A 74 7.64 1.67 6.56
N THR A 75 8.16 2.05 7.72
CA THR A 75 7.67 3.19 8.48
C THR A 75 8.81 4.18 8.59
N ASN A 76 8.54 5.46 8.37
CA ASN A 76 9.57 6.50 8.51
C ASN A 76 9.58 7.13 9.92
N GLU A 77 10.44 8.13 10.13
CA GLU A 77 10.60 8.82 11.42
C GLU A 77 9.33 9.55 11.88
N LYS A 78 8.41 9.85 10.96
CA LYS A 78 7.11 10.48 11.24
C LYS A 78 6.00 9.47 11.52
N ASN A 79 6.33 8.19 11.64
CA ASN A 79 5.37 7.08 11.75
C ASN A 79 4.42 6.95 10.54
N GLU A 80 4.81 7.45 9.37
CA GLU A 80 4.06 7.26 8.13
C GLU A 80 4.39 5.88 7.54
N PHE A 81 3.38 5.19 7.00
CA PHE A 81 3.63 3.95 6.26
C PHE A 81 4.00 4.31 4.82
N ILE A 82 5.16 3.83 4.40
CA ILE A 82 5.68 4.00 3.04
C ILE A 82 5.67 2.65 2.36
N ILE A 83 4.85 2.53 1.32
CA ILE A 83 4.68 1.32 0.51
C ILE A 83 5.34 1.60 -0.84
N ASN A 84 6.53 1.05 -1.03
CA ASN A 84 7.26 1.16 -2.28
C ASN A 84 6.78 0.07 -3.24
N ILE A 85 6.18 0.50 -4.35
CA ILE A 85 5.63 -0.39 -5.37
C ILE A 85 6.79 -0.96 -6.21
N LYS A 86 6.88 -2.29 -6.26
CA LYS A 86 7.80 -3.03 -7.13
C LYS A 86 7.09 -3.56 -8.37
N GLU A 87 5.83 -3.94 -8.22
CA GLU A 87 5.00 -4.45 -9.31
C GLU A 87 3.53 -4.16 -9.02
N ALA A 88 2.87 -3.48 -9.93
CA ALA A 88 1.43 -3.27 -9.91
C ALA A 88 0.83 -3.41 -11.31
N LYS A 89 -0.47 -3.74 -11.36
CA LYS A 89 -1.23 -3.94 -12.60
C LYS A 89 -2.57 -3.23 -12.53
N VAL A 90 -3.08 -2.86 -13.69
CA VAL A 90 -4.45 -2.34 -13.83
C VAL A 90 -5.36 -3.46 -14.29
N SER A 91 -6.55 -3.59 -13.69
CA SER A 91 -7.54 -4.64 -14.02
C SER A 91 -8.23 -4.46 -15.38
N SER A 92 -7.73 -3.54 -16.22
CA SER A 92 -8.28 -3.25 -17.54
C SER A 92 -7.66 -4.18 -18.57
N LEU A 93 -8.48 -4.83 -19.39
CA LEU A 93 -8.02 -5.67 -20.50
C LEU A 93 -7.10 -4.90 -21.46
N ARG A 94 -7.36 -3.61 -21.64
CA ARG A 94 -6.52 -2.72 -22.48
C ARG A 94 -5.09 -2.61 -21.96
N PHE A 95 -4.90 -2.76 -20.65
CA PHE A 95 -3.63 -2.55 -19.95
C PHE A 95 -3.11 -3.83 -19.28
N GLU A 96 -3.61 -5.00 -19.67
CA GLU A 96 -3.24 -6.28 -19.07
C GLU A 96 -1.73 -6.57 -19.16
N LYS A 97 -1.10 -6.13 -20.25
CA LYS A 97 0.34 -6.25 -20.50
C LYS A 97 1.18 -5.17 -19.80
N CYS A 98 0.53 -4.22 -19.11
CA CYS A 98 1.20 -3.11 -18.46
C CYS A 98 1.59 -3.43 -17.02
N ILE A 99 2.86 -3.15 -16.72
CA ILE A 99 3.44 -3.33 -15.40
C ILE A 99 3.94 -1.98 -14.91
N PHE A 100 3.44 -1.57 -13.75
CA PHE A 100 3.92 -0.40 -13.02
C PHE A 100 4.98 -0.87 -12.04
N SER A 101 6.24 -0.49 -12.28
CA SER A 101 7.40 -1.02 -11.57
C SER A 101 8.02 -0.03 -10.59
N LYS A 102 7.52 1.21 -10.53
CA LYS A 102 7.98 2.26 -9.64
C LYS A 102 6.80 3.12 -9.18
N GLY A 103 6.75 3.36 -7.87
CA GLY A 103 5.75 4.23 -7.25
C GLY A 103 5.81 4.09 -5.73
N THR A 104 5.19 5.03 -5.03
CA THR A 104 5.17 5.09 -3.57
C THR A 104 3.76 5.46 -3.12
N ILE A 105 3.19 4.65 -2.22
CA ILE A 105 2.01 5.04 -1.45
C ILE A 105 2.47 5.44 -0.07
N THR A 106 2.06 6.62 0.38
CA THR A 106 2.32 7.13 1.73
C THR A 106 1.01 7.25 2.48
N ILE A 107 0.91 6.58 3.62
CA ILE A 107 -0.22 6.68 4.53
C ILE A 107 0.22 7.45 5.77
N SER A 108 -0.48 8.54 6.05
CA SER A 108 -0.24 9.41 7.21
C SER A 108 -1.55 9.71 7.94
N ASP A 109 -1.45 10.42 9.06
CA ASP A 109 -2.61 10.86 9.87
C ASP A 109 -3.59 9.73 10.20
N LEU A 110 -3.05 8.53 10.49
CA LEU A 110 -3.83 7.34 10.75
C LEU A 110 -4.56 7.46 12.10
N SER A 111 -5.88 7.28 12.03
CA SER A 111 -6.77 7.06 13.17
C SER A 111 -7.58 5.79 12.96
N GLU A 112 -8.42 5.43 13.92
CA GLU A 112 -9.29 4.24 13.81
C GLU A 112 -10.16 4.23 12.54
N ASN A 113 -10.66 5.41 12.15
CA ASN A 113 -11.65 5.56 11.09
C ASN A 113 -11.20 6.43 9.92
N ASN A 114 -10.05 7.10 10.02
CA ASN A 114 -9.56 7.99 8.97
C ASN A 114 -8.07 7.76 8.71
N MET A 115 -7.66 8.00 7.48
CA MET A 115 -6.26 8.15 7.11
C MET A 115 -6.12 9.13 5.95
N LYS A 116 -4.91 9.66 5.78
CA LYS A 116 -4.52 10.42 4.61
C LYS A 116 -3.65 9.56 3.71
N LEU A 117 -3.94 9.57 2.42
CA LEU A 117 -3.24 8.79 1.41
C LEU A 117 -2.64 9.70 0.35
N ASN A 118 -1.36 9.49 0.08
CA ASN A 118 -0.68 10.02 -1.09
C ASN A 118 -0.24 8.84 -1.97
N LEU A 119 -0.41 8.95 -3.27
CA LEU A 119 0.11 8.02 -4.26
C LEU A 119 0.96 8.82 -5.23
N LYS A 120 2.24 8.48 -5.29
CA LYS A 120 3.14 8.94 -6.34
C LYS A 120 3.46 7.77 -7.24
N SER A 121 2.98 7.77 -8.48
CA SER A 121 3.19 6.65 -9.40
C SER A 121 4.11 7.05 -10.54
N VAL A 122 4.88 6.09 -11.05
CA VAL A 122 5.57 6.25 -12.32
C VAL A 122 4.80 5.43 -13.35
N GLY A 123 4.65 5.98 -14.56
CA GLY A 123 3.98 5.31 -15.67
C GLY A 123 4.46 3.86 -15.90
N PRO A 124 3.62 3.00 -16.48
CA PRO A 124 3.91 1.60 -16.69
C PRO A 124 4.99 1.43 -17.75
N THR A 125 5.66 0.28 -17.67
CA THR A 125 6.54 -0.21 -18.73
C THR A 125 5.73 -1.17 -19.61
N CYS A 126 5.15 -0.67 -20.71
CA CYS A 126 4.51 -1.50 -21.72
C CYS A 126 4.41 -0.76 -23.05
N TRP A 127 4.26 -1.54 -24.13
CA TRP A 127 3.94 -1.02 -25.45
C TRP A 127 2.44 -1.11 -25.65
N ILE A 128 1.78 0.04 -25.68
CA ILE A 128 0.42 0.21 -26.17
C ILE A 128 0.59 0.91 -27.51
N MET A 129 -0.21 0.56 -28.52
CA MET A 129 -0.15 1.19 -29.85
C MET A 129 0.03 2.71 -29.74
N ASP A 130 0.81 3.28 -30.66
CA ASP A 130 1.16 4.70 -30.73
C ASP A 130 -0.08 5.56 -30.43
N ASP A 131 0.01 6.45 -29.44
CA ASP A 131 -1.00 7.41 -28.95
C ASP A 131 -1.67 7.13 -27.58
N VAL A 132 -1.29 6.08 -26.84
CA VAL A 132 -1.88 5.83 -25.51
C VAL A 132 -0.82 5.87 -24.41
N THR A 133 -0.68 7.03 -23.77
CA THR A 133 0.05 7.12 -22.50
C THR A 133 -0.89 6.68 -21.38
N VAL A 134 -0.50 5.65 -20.65
CA VAL A 134 -1.21 5.25 -19.43
C VAL A 134 -0.39 5.76 -18.29
N ASN A 135 -0.88 6.71 -17.52
CA ASN A 135 -0.28 7.05 -16.25
C ASN A 135 -1.35 6.87 -15.18
N MET A 136 -0.95 6.32 -14.04
CA MET A 136 -1.73 6.50 -12.84
C MET A 136 -1.38 7.89 -12.34
N GLU A 137 -2.36 8.79 -12.32
CA GLU A 137 -2.13 10.16 -11.86
C GLU A 137 -1.67 10.16 -10.40
N ASP A 138 -0.75 11.06 -10.08
CA ASP A 138 -0.35 11.31 -8.70
C ASP A 138 -1.58 11.83 -7.93
N MET A 139 -1.71 11.35 -6.69
CA MET A 139 -2.82 11.70 -5.81
C MET A 139 -2.22 12.20 -4.52
N ASP A 140 -2.52 13.44 -4.16
CA ASP A 140 -1.99 14.06 -2.97
C ASP A 140 -3.12 14.38 -1.98
N ASP A 141 -2.83 14.19 -0.69
CA ASP A 141 -3.66 14.54 0.46
C ASP A 141 -5.09 13.97 0.43
N ILE A 142 -5.28 12.77 -0.11
CA ILE A 142 -6.59 12.14 -0.18
C ILE A 142 -7.02 11.65 1.19
N ILE A 143 -8.09 12.23 1.72
CA ILE A 143 -8.67 11.82 3.00
C ILE A 143 -9.60 10.63 2.77
N LEU A 144 -9.32 9.53 3.47
CA LEU A 144 -10.06 8.29 3.38
C LEU A 144 -10.70 7.96 4.72
N THR A 145 -11.93 7.46 4.68
CA THR A 145 -12.69 6.96 5.82
C THR A 145 -12.81 5.45 5.75
N LYS A 146 -12.72 4.74 6.88
CA LYS A 146 -12.86 3.29 6.90
C LYS A 146 -14.32 2.90 6.58
N GLU A 147 -14.52 2.05 5.58
CA GLU A 147 -15.84 1.51 5.25
C GLU A 147 -16.27 0.59 6.41
N LYS A 148 -17.42 0.88 7.04
CA LYS A 148 -17.93 0.04 8.11
C LYS A 148 -18.21 -1.36 7.56
N SER A 149 -17.58 -2.36 8.14
CA SER A 149 -17.90 -3.76 7.83
C SER A 149 -19.32 -4.03 8.31
N ASN A 150 -20.28 -4.11 7.38
CA ASN A 150 -21.61 -4.67 7.65
C ASN A 150 -21.44 -6.18 7.83
N LYS A 151 -20.98 -6.61 9.01
CA LYS A 151 -21.10 -8.00 9.46
C LYS A 151 -22.25 -8.10 10.44
#